data_AF-A0A8T0PSA1-F1
#
_entry.id   AF-A0A8T0PSA1-F1
#
_cell.length_a   1.000
_cell.length_b   1.000
_cell.length_c   1.000
_cell.angle_alpha   90.00
_cell.angle_beta   90.00
_cell.angle_gamma   90.00
#
_symmetry.space_group_name_H-M   'P 1'
#
loop_
_entity.id
_entity.type
_entity.pdbx_description
1 polymer ?
#
loop_
_entity_poly.entity_id
_entity_poly.type
_entity_poly.pdbx_seq_one_letter_code
_entity_poly.pdbx_strand_id
1 'polypeptide(L)'
;MRDTLWMGRGIPLSSANEDLQPVLAAKRRILALNKKDLANPNIMNRWLNHFESCKQDCISINAHSSSSVNQLLGLAELKLKEAISKEPTLLIMVVGVPNVGKSALINSIHRIATSRFPVPDKNKRAMVGPLPGVTQDIAGYKIASQPSIYVLDTPGVLVPSIPDMETGLKLALTGAVKDSVVGEERIAKYLLSLLNIRKTPLHWERLVHRRGEVHEETCSHNENDSRDSLRRRRCLNNSDALYVQDLVTEVQRTLCRTCLDYTGNTEEESELESLIDMQLTALRKVFRIPHKPFDETHGPTSKKLLTLFRSGKLGPFILDDLPDEQ
;
A
#
# COMPACT_ATOMS: atom_id res chain seq x y z
N MET A 1 -5.97 -18.52 -24.41
CA MET A 1 -6.63 -17.29 -23.89
C MET A 1 -5.67 -16.47 -23.00
N ARG A 2 -5.68 -15.12 -23.04
CA ARG A 2 -4.87 -14.24 -22.17
C ARG A 2 -5.80 -13.44 -21.25
N ASP A 3 -5.84 -13.76 -19.97
CA ASP A 3 -6.69 -13.11 -18.98
C ASP A 3 -5.87 -12.12 -18.16
N THR A 4 -6.45 -10.98 -17.77
CA THR A 4 -5.69 -9.90 -17.14
C THR A 4 -6.20 -9.55 -15.75
N LEU A 5 -5.31 -9.59 -14.76
CA LEU A 5 -5.54 -9.10 -13.41
C LEU A 5 -4.93 -7.70 -13.28
N TRP A 6 -5.77 -6.70 -12.97
CA TRP A 6 -5.33 -5.32 -12.85
C TRP A 6 -5.24 -4.91 -11.36
N MET A 7 -4.13 -4.30 -10.93
CA MET A 7 -3.87 -4.00 -9.50
C MET A 7 -3.66 -2.50 -9.22
N GLY A 8 -4.45 -1.95 -8.30
CA GLY A 8 -4.33 -0.58 -7.78
C GLY A 8 -3.90 -0.53 -6.31
N ARG A 9 -3.23 0.55 -5.89
CA ARG A 9 -2.80 0.79 -4.49
C ARG A 9 -3.30 2.13 -3.96
N GLY A 10 -4.43 2.17 -3.26
CA GLY A 10 -4.91 3.40 -2.59
C GLY A 10 -5.19 4.59 -3.52
N ILE A 11 -5.04 4.39 -4.83
CA ILE A 11 -5.34 5.31 -5.92
C ILE A 11 -5.99 4.55 -7.08
N PRO A 12 -7.25 4.08 -6.94
CA PRO A 12 -7.89 3.23 -7.94
C PRO A 12 -8.05 3.92 -9.30
N LEU A 13 -8.25 5.24 -9.34
CA LEU A 13 -8.34 6.00 -10.58
C LEU A 13 -6.96 6.43 -11.07
N SER A 14 -6.13 7.01 -10.19
CA SER A 14 -4.82 7.54 -10.60
C SER A 14 -3.82 6.44 -11.00
N SER A 15 -4.07 5.18 -10.64
CA SER A 15 -3.29 4.04 -11.13
C SER A 15 -3.79 3.49 -12.47
N ALA A 16 -4.99 3.85 -12.92
CA ALA A 16 -5.58 3.39 -14.17
C ALA A 16 -4.78 3.89 -15.37
N ASN A 17 -4.50 2.98 -16.29
CA ASN A 17 -3.83 3.31 -17.53
C ASN A 17 -4.88 3.32 -18.66
N GLU A 18 -5.25 4.51 -19.11
CA GLU A 18 -6.25 4.74 -20.15
C GLU A 18 -5.86 4.08 -21.48
N ASP A 19 -4.58 4.15 -21.87
CA ASP A 19 -4.08 3.56 -23.12
C ASP A 19 -4.24 2.03 -23.15
N LEU A 20 -4.24 1.39 -21.97
CA LEU A 20 -4.43 -0.05 -21.85
C LEU A 20 -5.92 -0.43 -21.82
N GLN A 21 -6.84 0.49 -21.54
CA GLN A 21 -8.27 0.15 -21.42
C GLN A 21 -8.86 -0.49 -22.68
N PRO A 22 -8.61 0.00 -23.91
CA PRO A 22 -9.15 -0.62 -25.13
C PRO A 22 -8.65 -2.06 -25.32
N VAL A 23 -7.37 -2.31 -25.03
CA VAL A 23 -6.74 -3.64 -25.17
C VAL A 23 -7.23 -4.60 -24.09
N LEU A 24 -7.51 -4.09 -22.89
CA LEU A 24 -8.00 -4.86 -21.75
C LEU A 24 -9.50 -5.15 -21.83
N ALA A 25 -10.29 -4.27 -22.45
CA ALA A 25 -11.74 -4.44 -22.59
C ALA A 25 -12.12 -5.68 -23.42
N ALA A 26 -11.27 -6.07 -24.38
CA ALA A 26 -11.48 -7.27 -25.19
C ALA A 26 -11.20 -8.59 -24.44
N LYS A 27 -10.68 -8.54 -23.21
CA LYS A 27 -10.24 -9.71 -22.43
C LYS A 27 -11.04 -9.87 -21.14
N ARG A 28 -11.05 -11.10 -20.60
CA ARG A 28 -11.58 -11.33 -19.26
C ARG A 28 -10.66 -10.66 -18.25
N ARG A 29 -11.23 -9.77 -17.44
CA ARG A 29 -10.49 -9.02 -16.42
C ARG A 29 -11.08 -9.14 -15.04
N ILE A 30 -10.21 -9.06 -14.04
CA ILE A 30 -10.56 -8.89 -12.63
C ILE A 30 -9.73 -7.71 -12.12
N LEU A 31 -10.39 -6.79 -11.41
CA LEU A 31 -9.72 -5.71 -10.71
C LEU A 31 -9.44 -6.15 -9.27
N ALA A 32 -8.16 -6.14 -8.88
CA ALA A 32 -7.72 -6.47 -7.53
C ALA A 32 -7.14 -5.24 -6.84
N LEU A 33 -7.90 -4.65 -5.93
CA LEU A 33 -7.43 -3.55 -5.09
C LEU A 33 -6.54 -4.12 -3.98
N ASN A 34 -5.22 -3.93 -4.10
CA ASN A 34 -4.26 -4.53 -3.20
C ASN A 34 -3.92 -3.62 -2.00
N LYS A 35 -3.35 -4.23 -0.96
CA LYS A 35 -3.01 -3.61 0.32
C LYS A 35 -4.24 -3.13 1.08
N LYS A 36 -5.29 -3.97 1.09
CA LYS A 36 -6.53 -3.76 1.86
C LYS A 36 -6.27 -3.38 3.33
N ASP A 37 -5.20 -3.89 3.91
CA ASP A 37 -4.74 -3.59 5.27
C ASP A 37 -4.33 -2.13 5.51
N LEU A 38 -3.95 -1.42 4.45
CA LEU A 38 -3.55 -0.01 4.51
C LEU A 38 -4.67 0.96 4.19
N ALA A 39 -5.86 0.47 3.84
CA ALA A 39 -6.98 1.27 3.38
C ALA A 39 -8.09 1.32 4.43
N ASN A 40 -8.82 2.43 4.48
CA ASN A 40 -10.00 2.51 5.34
C ASN A 40 -11.10 1.60 4.75
N PRO A 41 -11.65 0.64 5.53
CA PRO A 41 -12.63 -0.32 5.02
C PRO A 41 -13.91 0.34 4.50
N ASN A 42 -14.34 1.45 5.09
CA ASN A 42 -15.57 2.14 4.67
C ASN A 42 -15.41 2.75 3.28
N ILE A 43 -14.28 3.42 3.04
CA ILE A 43 -13.98 4.04 1.74
C ILE A 43 -13.67 2.94 0.71
N MET A 44 -12.97 1.88 1.11
CA MET A 44 -12.72 0.72 0.23
C MET A 44 -14.02 0.07 -0.25
N ASN A 45 -15.01 -0.09 0.63
CA ASN A 45 -16.32 -0.63 0.23
C ASN A 45 -17.06 0.28 -0.76
N ARG A 46 -16.97 1.61 -0.59
CA ARG A 46 -17.52 2.55 -1.57
C ARG A 46 -16.85 2.41 -2.95
N TRP A 47 -15.53 2.22 -2.99
CA TRP A 47 -14.81 1.93 -4.23
C TRP A 47 -15.26 0.62 -4.86
N LEU A 48 -15.44 -0.45 -4.07
CA LEU A 48 -15.97 -1.72 -4.57
C LEU A 48 -17.35 -1.52 -5.22
N ASN A 49 -18.26 -0.82 -4.53
CA ASN A 49 -19.60 -0.52 -5.05
C ASN A 49 -19.54 0.30 -6.35
N HIS A 50 -18.63 1.27 -6.44
CA HIS A 50 -18.44 2.08 -7.66
C HIS A 50 -17.97 1.22 -8.84
N PHE A 51 -16.98 0.33 -8.65
CA PHE A 51 -16.55 -0.55 -9.74
C PHE A 51 -17.61 -1.59 -10.12
N GLU A 52 -18.38 -2.09 -9.14
CA GLU A 52 -19.53 -2.96 -9.39
C GLU A 52 -20.61 -2.24 -10.21
N SER A 53 -20.92 -0.97 -9.92
CA SER A 53 -21.88 -0.17 -10.72
C SER A 53 -21.37 0.06 -12.15
N CYS A 54 -20.06 0.19 -12.34
CA CYS A 54 -19.41 0.21 -13.66
C CYS A 54 -19.30 -1.17 -14.34
N LYS A 55 -19.94 -2.22 -13.81
CA LYS A 55 -19.89 -3.61 -14.31
C LYS A 55 -18.48 -4.19 -14.40
N GLN A 56 -17.61 -3.81 -13.46
CA GLN A 56 -16.26 -4.34 -13.36
C GLN A 56 -16.15 -5.22 -12.12
N ASP A 57 -15.76 -6.49 -12.30
CA ASP A 57 -15.51 -7.39 -11.17
C ASP A 57 -14.29 -6.93 -10.37
N CYS A 58 -14.55 -6.42 -9.17
CA CYS A 58 -13.56 -5.82 -8.30
C CYS A 58 -13.48 -6.58 -6.97
N ILE A 59 -12.27 -6.82 -6.47
CA ILE A 59 -12.05 -7.45 -5.18
C ILE A 59 -10.94 -6.73 -4.41
N SER A 60 -11.16 -6.51 -3.11
CA SER A 60 -10.12 -6.01 -2.20
C SER A 60 -9.30 -7.16 -1.62
N ILE A 61 -7.98 -7.11 -1.77
CA ILE A 61 -7.06 -8.15 -1.34
C ILE A 61 -5.88 -7.60 -0.53
N ASN A 62 -5.28 -8.48 0.26
CA ASN A 62 -3.92 -8.31 0.76
C ASN A 62 -3.05 -9.42 0.14
N ALA A 63 -2.11 -9.05 -0.73
CA ALA A 63 -1.20 -9.97 -1.39
C ALA A 63 -0.36 -10.83 -0.43
N HIS A 64 -0.17 -10.40 0.83
CA HIS A 64 0.54 -11.18 1.84
C HIS A 64 -0.38 -12.18 2.57
N SER A 65 -1.69 -11.97 2.55
CA SER A 65 -2.68 -12.82 3.19
C SER A 65 -3.09 -13.98 2.28
N SER A 66 -2.90 -15.22 2.72
CA SER A 66 -3.31 -16.40 1.96
C SER A 66 -4.82 -16.50 1.80
N SER A 67 -5.61 -16.07 2.78
CA SER A 67 -7.08 -16.12 2.70
C SER A 67 -7.62 -15.19 1.62
N SER A 68 -7.12 -13.94 1.55
CA SER A 68 -7.50 -12.97 0.53
C SER A 68 -7.09 -13.42 -0.88
N VAL A 69 -5.91 -14.00 -1.02
CA VAL A 69 -5.46 -14.53 -2.32
C VAL A 69 -6.29 -15.74 -2.74
N ASN A 70 -6.69 -16.61 -1.81
CA ASN A 70 -7.60 -17.72 -2.11
C ASN A 70 -8.98 -17.24 -2.61
N GLN A 71 -9.52 -16.15 -2.04
CA GLN A 71 -10.78 -15.54 -2.53
C GLN A 71 -10.64 -15.05 -3.98
N LEU A 72 -9.53 -14.38 -4.29
CA LEU A 72 -9.23 -13.97 -5.67
C LEU A 72 -9.11 -15.16 -6.61
N LEU A 73 -8.41 -16.22 -6.21
CA LEU A 73 -8.28 -17.43 -7.02
C LEU A 73 -9.64 -18.10 -7.26
N GLY A 74 -10.53 -18.12 -6.28
CA GLY A 74 -11.90 -18.63 -6.46
C GLY A 74 -12.70 -17.82 -7.49
N LEU A 75 -12.64 -16.49 -7.45
CA LEU A 75 -13.26 -15.64 -8.47
C LEU A 75 -12.65 -15.85 -9.87
N ALA A 76 -11.32 -16.00 -9.93
CA ALA A 76 -10.63 -16.30 -11.17
C ALA A 76 -11.05 -17.66 -11.73
N GLU A 77 -11.11 -18.70 -10.91
CA GLU A 77 -11.57 -20.04 -11.30
C GLU A 77 -13.01 -19.99 -11.84
N LEU A 78 -13.92 -19.25 -11.20
CA LEU A 78 -15.30 -19.08 -11.69
C LEU A 78 -15.35 -18.42 -13.07
N LYS A 79 -14.61 -17.32 -13.26
CA LYS A 79 -14.53 -16.62 -14.56
C LYS A 79 -13.82 -17.43 -15.65
N LEU A 80 -12.87 -18.27 -15.26
CA LEU A 80 -12.07 -19.06 -16.18
C LEU A 80 -12.66 -20.45 -16.43
N LYS A 81 -13.71 -20.87 -15.71
CA LYS A 81 -14.29 -22.21 -15.79
C LYS A 81 -14.54 -22.68 -17.23
N GLU A 82 -15.14 -21.83 -18.06
CA GLU A 82 -15.38 -22.16 -19.48
C GLU A 82 -14.09 -22.24 -20.31
N ALA A 83 -13.09 -21.42 -20.00
CA ALA A 83 -11.81 -21.40 -20.72
C ALA A 83 -10.93 -22.59 -20.32
N ILE A 84 -10.93 -22.97 -19.03
CA ILE A 84 -10.27 -24.15 -18.46
C ILE A 84 -10.73 -25.43 -19.19
N SER A 85 -12.02 -25.52 -19.53
CA SER A 85 -12.55 -26.70 -20.24
C SER A 85 -12.28 -26.72 -21.74
N LYS A 86 -12.05 -25.55 -22.36
CA LYS A 86 -11.87 -25.41 -23.82
C LYS A 86 -10.40 -25.35 -24.24
N GLU A 87 -9.55 -24.75 -23.42
CA GLU A 87 -8.18 -24.42 -23.77
C GLU A 87 -7.19 -25.32 -23.01
N PRO A 88 -6.21 -25.93 -23.68
CA PRO A 88 -5.22 -26.78 -23.01
C PRO A 88 -4.22 -25.97 -22.16
N THR A 89 -4.08 -24.67 -22.44
CA THR A 89 -3.15 -23.78 -21.75
C THR A 89 -3.77 -22.41 -21.52
N LEU A 90 -3.67 -21.93 -20.27
CA LEU A 90 -4.16 -20.61 -19.86
C LEU A 90 -3.01 -19.74 -19.38
N LEU A 91 -3.03 -18.48 -19.81
CA LEU A 91 -2.09 -17.47 -19.36
C LEU A 91 -2.83 -16.34 -18.66
N ILE A 92 -2.49 -16.13 -17.40
CA ILE A 92 -2.99 -15.04 -16.58
C ILE A 92 -1.88 -14.00 -16.46
N MET A 93 -2.16 -12.77 -16.84
CA MET A 93 -1.20 -11.67 -16.79
C MET A 93 -1.56 -10.73 -15.66
N VAL A 94 -0.61 -10.43 -14.78
CA VAL A 94 -0.81 -9.43 -13.71
C VAL A 94 -0.24 -8.10 -14.19
N VAL A 95 -1.06 -7.07 -14.28
CA VAL A 95 -0.73 -5.75 -14.84
C VAL A 95 -1.06 -4.66 -13.82
N GLY A 96 -0.28 -3.59 -13.81
CA GLY A 96 -0.52 -2.42 -12.96
C GLY A 96 0.75 -1.61 -12.75
N VAL A 97 0.59 -0.43 -12.12
CA VAL A 97 1.69 0.51 -11.88
C VAL A 97 2.78 -0.10 -10.98
N PRO A 98 4.02 0.41 -10.98
CA PRO A 98 5.07 -0.05 -10.08
C PRO A 98 4.63 -0.03 -8.60
N ASN A 99 5.18 -0.93 -7.79
CA ASN A 99 4.98 -0.97 -6.33
C ASN A 99 3.55 -1.20 -5.78
N VAL A 100 2.59 -1.53 -6.65
CA VAL A 100 1.24 -2.02 -6.23
C VAL A 100 1.27 -3.39 -5.57
N GLY A 101 2.32 -4.18 -5.79
CA GLY A 101 2.50 -5.51 -5.18
C GLY A 101 2.24 -6.70 -6.12
N LYS A 102 2.41 -6.53 -7.44
CA LYS A 102 2.26 -7.59 -8.46
C LYS A 102 3.09 -8.84 -8.14
N SER A 103 4.40 -8.70 -8.03
CA SER A 103 5.32 -9.80 -7.74
C SER A 103 5.07 -10.44 -6.37
N ALA A 104 4.62 -9.65 -5.37
CA ALA A 104 4.22 -10.17 -4.06
C ALA A 104 2.96 -11.05 -4.17
N LEU A 105 1.98 -10.63 -4.96
CA LEU A 105 0.78 -11.42 -5.23
C LEU A 105 1.14 -12.72 -5.96
N ILE A 106 1.98 -12.65 -6.99
CA ILE A 106 2.42 -13.83 -7.76
C ILE A 106 3.14 -14.84 -6.86
N ASN A 107 4.04 -14.36 -5.99
CA ASN A 107 4.70 -15.23 -5.01
C ASN A 107 3.70 -15.91 -4.07
N SER A 108 2.67 -15.20 -3.61
CA SER A 108 1.62 -15.79 -2.78
C SER A 108 0.75 -16.79 -3.53
N ILE A 109 0.38 -16.51 -4.79
CA ILE A 109 -0.35 -17.44 -5.66
C ILE A 109 0.50 -18.69 -5.89
N HIS A 110 1.77 -18.54 -6.26
CA HIS A 110 2.68 -19.65 -6.50
C HIS A 110 2.86 -20.53 -5.25
N ARG A 111 2.95 -19.92 -4.06
CA ARG A 111 3.00 -20.64 -2.79
C ARG A 111 1.74 -21.46 -2.52
N ILE A 112 0.55 -20.86 -2.72
CA ILE A 112 -0.73 -21.55 -2.57
C ILE A 112 -0.84 -22.69 -3.59
N ALA A 113 -0.47 -22.44 -4.84
CA ALA A 113 -0.50 -23.42 -5.91
C ALA A 113 0.39 -24.62 -5.61
N THR A 114 1.63 -24.38 -5.15
CA THR A 114 2.58 -25.43 -4.75
C THR A 114 2.05 -26.29 -3.59
N SER A 115 1.18 -25.74 -2.74
CA SER A 115 0.54 -26.51 -1.66
C SER A 115 -0.64 -27.35 -2.13
N ARG A 116 -1.32 -26.96 -3.22
CA ARG A 116 -2.49 -27.64 -3.77
C ARG A 116 -2.13 -28.64 -4.87
N PHE A 117 -1.12 -28.33 -5.68
CA PHE A 117 -0.70 -29.10 -6.84
C PHE A 117 0.80 -29.38 -6.76
N PRO A 118 1.26 -30.60 -7.09
CA PRO A 118 2.67 -30.89 -7.25
C PRO A 118 3.20 -30.19 -8.50
N VAL A 119 3.73 -28.98 -8.34
CA VAL A 119 4.38 -28.20 -9.41
C VAL A 119 5.89 -28.52 -9.41
N PRO A 120 6.51 -28.73 -10.59
CA PRO A 120 7.94 -29.06 -10.68
C PRO A 120 8.88 -27.93 -10.19
N ASP A 121 8.49 -26.66 -10.38
CA ASP A 121 9.35 -25.49 -10.11
C ASP A 121 9.13 -24.86 -8.71
N LYS A 122 9.31 -25.64 -7.63
CA LYS A 122 9.07 -25.15 -6.25
C LYS A 122 9.92 -23.93 -5.84
N ASN A 123 11.07 -23.71 -6.50
CA ASN A 123 12.04 -22.69 -6.12
C ASN A 123 11.93 -21.38 -6.91
N LYS A 124 11.10 -21.30 -7.95
CA LYS A 124 10.98 -20.07 -8.74
C LYS A 124 10.18 -19.02 -7.95
N ARG A 125 10.77 -17.83 -7.76
CA ARG A 125 10.15 -16.70 -7.04
C ARG A 125 10.38 -15.41 -7.78
N ALA A 126 9.35 -14.57 -7.81
CA ALA A 126 9.43 -13.22 -8.32
C ALA A 126 10.23 -12.33 -7.37
N MET A 127 11.07 -11.47 -7.94
CA MET A 127 11.82 -10.49 -7.18
C MET A 127 10.86 -9.42 -6.64
N VAL A 128 10.94 -9.12 -5.35
CA VAL A 128 10.10 -8.11 -4.70
C VAL A 128 11.01 -7.10 -4.02
N GLY A 129 10.78 -5.82 -4.30
CA GLY A 129 11.52 -4.73 -3.68
C GLY A 129 10.67 -3.46 -3.60
N PRO A 130 11.12 -2.48 -2.79
CA PRO A 130 10.40 -1.23 -2.58
C PRO A 130 10.64 -0.21 -3.69
N LEU A 131 11.64 -0.43 -4.56
CA LEU A 131 12.00 0.48 -5.64
C LEU A 131 11.23 0.12 -6.93
N PRO A 132 10.75 1.12 -7.68
CA PRO A 132 10.18 0.86 -9.00
C PRO A 132 11.27 0.34 -9.95
N GLY A 133 10.88 -0.57 -10.87
CA GLY A 133 11.79 -1.19 -11.83
C GLY A 133 12.55 -2.42 -11.31
N VAL A 134 12.16 -2.98 -10.16
CA VAL A 134 12.70 -4.26 -9.66
C VAL A 134 12.38 -5.42 -10.61
N THR A 135 11.14 -5.48 -11.10
CA THR A 135 10.74 -6.41 -12.17
C THR A 135 11.03 -5.74 -13.51
N GLN A 136 12.02 -6.25 -14.24
CA GLN A 136 12.44 -5.71 -15.55
C GLN A 136 11.89 -6.56 -16.70
N ASP A 137 11.95 -7.88 -16.56
CA ASP A 137 11.52 -8.83 -17.58
C ASP A 137 10.14 -9.45 -17.27
N ILE A 138 9.45 -9.88 -18.32
CA ILE A 138 8.23 -10.67 -18.18
C ILE A 138 8.63 -12.11 -17.82
N ALA A 139 8.18 -12.60 -16.67
CA ALA A 139 8.50 -13.93 -16.18
C ALA A 139 7.23 -14.77 -15.96
N GLY A 140 7.20 -15.98 -16.52
CA GLY A 140 6.09 -16.92 -16.32
C GLY A 140 6.30 -17.87 -15.13
N TYR A 141 5.27 -18.02 -14.30
CA TYR A 141 5.24 -18.93 -13.14
C TYR A 141 4.13 -19.96 -13.36
N LYS A 142 4.50 -21.25 -13.35
CA LYS A 142 3.53 -22.34 -13.54
C LYS A 142 2.75 -22.55 -12.25
N ILE A 143 1.41 -22.58 -12.35
CA ILE A 143 0.49 -22.73 -11.22
C ILE A 143 -0.15 -24.12 -11.22
N ALA A 144 -0.54 -24.62 -12.40
CA ALA A 144 -1.14 -25.93 -12.56
C ALA A 144 -0.62 -26.61 -13.83
N SER A 145 -0.63 -27.93 -13.85
CA SER A 145 -0.18 -28.74 -15.00
C SER A 145 -1.32 -29.29 -15.85
N GLN A 146 -2.52 -29.50 -15.28
CA GLN A 146 -3.67 -30.05 -15.97
C GLN A 146 -4.96 -29.32 -15.56
N PRO A 147 -5.45 -28.35 -16.37
CA PRO A 147 -4.79 -27.79 -17.56
C PRO A 147 -3.54 -26.97 -17.20
N SER A 148 -2.70 -26.66 -18.19
CA SER A 148 -1.46 -25.92 -17.93
C SER A 148 -1.77 -24.44 -17.70
N ILE A 149 -1.63 -23.95 -16.47
CA ILE A 149 -1.91 -22.56 -16.11
C ILE A 149 -0.62 -21.85 -15.74
N TYR A 150 -0.35 -20.72 -16.40
CA TYR A 150 0.78 -19.84 -16.10
C TYR A 150 0.31 -18.47 -15.65
N VAL A 151 0.99 -17.92 -14.64
CA VAL A 151 0.85 -16.52 -14.23
C VAL A 151 2.09 -15.76 -14.68
N LEU A 152 1.90 -14.69 -15.45
CA LEU A 152 2.95 -13.83 -15.94
C LEU A 152 3.13 -12.64 -14.99
N ASP A 153 4.33 -12.51 -14.45
CA ASP A 153 4.79 -11.26 -13.83
C ASP A 153 5.20 -10.30 -14.91
N THR A 154 4.72 -9.06 -14.82
CA THR A 154 5.02 -8.01 -15.78
C THR A 154 5.68 -6.84 -15.07
N PRO A 155 6.61 -6.12 -15.74
CA PRO A 155 7.13 -4.88 -15.21
C PRO A 155 5.99 -3.90 -14.92
N GLY A 156 6.18 -3.02 -13.95
CA GLY A 156 5.19 -1.97 -13.68
C GLY A 156 5.07 -1.00 -14.84
N VAL A 157 3.89 -0.92 -15.43
CA VAL A 157 3.61 -0.02 -16.55
C VAL A 157 2.95 1.24 -16.00
N LEU A 158 3.59 2.38 -16.19
CA LEU A 158 3.01 3.71 -15.97
C LEU A 158 2.40 4.23 -17.27
N VAL A 159 1.52 5.22 -17.15
CA VAL A 159 1.03 5.99 -18.31
C VAL A 159 2.22 6.76 -18.91
N PRO A 160 2.37 6.83 -20.26
CA PRO A 160 3.50 7.50 -20.91
C PRO A 160 3.64 8.97 -20.55
N SER A 161 2.51 9.66 -20.34
CA SER A 161 2.44 11.04 -19.88
C SER A 161 1.52 11.12 -18.68
N ILE A 162 2.00 11.73 -17.59
CA ILE A 162 1.16 12.00 -16.43
C ILE A 162 0.36 13.27 -16.75
N PRO A 163 -0.99 13.23 -16.75
CA PRO A 163 -1.80 14.33 -17.23
C PRO A 163 -1.76 15.55 -16.30
N ASP A 164 -1.64 15.32 -14.98
CA ASP A 164 -1.70 16.35 -13.97
C ASP A 164 -0.65 16.16 -12.86
N MET A 165 -0.23 17.28 -12.27
CA MET A 165 0.80 17.29 -11.22
C MET A 165 0.35 16.54 -9.96
N GLU A 166 -0.94 16.55 -9.65
CA GLU A 166 -1.48 15.90 -8.45
C GLU A 166 -1.40 14.36 -8.56
N THR A 167 -1.81 13.79 -9.69
CA THR A 167 -1.63 12.38 -10.06
C THR A 167 -0.16 11.99 -9.99
N GLY A 168 0.73 12.85 -10.49
CA GLY A 168 2.17 12.65 -10.37
C GLY A 168 2.65 12.55 -8.93
N LEU A 169 2.18 13.46 -8.06
CA LEU A 169 2.49 13.46 -6.63
C LEU A 169 1.87 12.26 -5.91
N LYS A 170 0.65 11.84 -6.24
CA LYS A 170 0.01 10.62 -5.72
C LYS A 170 0.76 9.35 -6.12
N LEU A 171 1.19 9.25 -7.38
CA LEU A 171 2.02 8.15 -7.87
C LEU A 171 3.40 8.12 -7.18
N ALA A 172 4.02 9.29 -6.99
CA ALA A 172 5.26 9.40 -6.24
C ALA A 172 5.05 9.00 -4.77
N LEU A 173 4.00 9.47 -4.10
CA LEU A 173 3.68 9.17 -2.71
C LEU A 173 3.49 7.66 -2.48
N THR A 174 2.80 6.98 -3.41
CA THR A 174 2.63 5.52 -3.38
C THR A 174 3.90 4.73 -3.76
N GLY A 175 4.94 5.41 -4.23
CA GLY A 175 6.22 4.85 -4.64
C GLY A 175 6.22 4.31 -6.07
N ALA A 176 5.21 4.58 -6.88
CA ALA A 176 5.16 4.14 -8.27
C ALA A 176 6.24 4.83 -9.13
N VAL A 177 6.64 6.04 -8.75
CA VAL A 177 7.73 6.84 -9.36
C VAL A 177 8.92 6.91 -8.39
N LYS A 178 10.14 7.02 -8.91
CA LYS A 178 11.35 7.17 -8.09
C LYS A 178 11.34 8.52 -7.35
N ASP A 179 11.59 8.48 -6.04
CA ASP A 179 11.56 9.67 -5.18
C ASP A 179 12.55 10.77 -5.63
N SER A 180 13.71 10.38 -6.18
CA SER A 180 14.72 11.31 -6.68
C SER A 180 14.28 12.13 -7.90
N VAL A 181 13.27 11.66 -8.65
CA VAL A 181 12.75 12.35 -9.84
C VAL A 181 11.86 13.52 -9.45
N VAL A 182 11.04 13.33 -8.41
CA VAL A 182 10.08 14.35 -7.94
C VAL A 182 10.68 15.22 -6.81
N GLY A 183 11.53 14.61 -5.98
CA GLY A 183 12.12 15.22 -4.78
C GLY A 183 11.43 14.73 -3.51
N GLU A 184 12.19 14.09 -2.62
CA GLU A 184 11.68 13.54 -1.34
C GLU A 184 10.94 14.61 -0.51
N GLU A 185 11.46 15.84 -0.49
CA GLU A 185 10.86 16.96 0.23
C GLU A 185 9.50 17.37 -0.34
N ARG A 186 9.40 17.52 -1.67
CA ARG A 186 8.13 17.88 -2.34
C ARG A 186 7.04 16.84 -2.09
N ILE A 187 7.39 15.55 -2.14
CA ILE A 187 6.45 14.46 -1.85
C ILE A 187 6.00 14.52 -0.38
N ALA A 188 6.92 14.79 0.55
CA ALA A 188 6.59 14.90 1.97
C ALA A 188 5.73 16.13 2.29
N LYS A 189 6.01 17.29 1.68
CA LYS A 189 5.16 18.49 1.78
C LYS A 189 3.73 18.19 1.29
N TYR A 190 3.60 17.51 0.14
CA TYR A 190 2.30 17.08 -0.38
C TYR A 190 1.56 16.10 0.55
N LEU A 191 2.29 15.16 1.18
CA LEU A 191 1.67 14.28 2.17
C LEU A 191 1.13 15.07 3.37
N LEU A 192 1.92 16.02 3.90
CA LEU A 192 1.51 16.84 5.04
C LEU A 192 0.34 17.77 4.69
N SER A 193 0.33 18.38 3.50
CA SER A 193 -0.80 19.18 3.04
C SER A 193 -2.09 18.34 3.00
N LEU A 194 -2.06 17.15 2.42
CA LEU A 194 -3.21 16.23 2.42
C LEU A 194 -3.68 15.85 3.83
N LEU A 195 -2.76 15.58 4.74
CA LEU A 195 -3.10 15.24 6.14
C LEU A 195 -3.78 16.41 6.84
N ASN A 196 -3.27 17.63 6.66
CA ASN A 196 -3.77 18.85 7.28
C ASN A 196 -5.15 19.22 6.71
N ILE A 197 -5.32 19.22 5.38
CA ILE A 197 -6.60 19.49 4.70
C ILE A 197 -7.68 18.52 5.17
N ARG A 198 -7.35 17.23 5.28
CA ARG A 198 -8.29 16.20 5.76
C ARG A 198 -8.44 16.15 7.28
N LYS A 199 -7.78 17.06 8.02
CA LYS A 199 -7.78 17.12 9.50
C LYS A 199 -7.43 15.78 10.16
N THR A 200 -6.61 14.97 9.48
CA THR A 200 -6.22 13.63 9.96
C THR A 200 -5.45 13.70 11.29
N PRO A 201 -4.51 14.65 11.50
CA PRO A 201 -3.80 14.76 12.77
C PRO A 201 -4.71 14.92 13.98
N LEU A 202 -5.81 15.67 13.85
CA LEU A 202 -6.80 15.87 14.92
C LEU A 202 -7.57 14.58 15.25
N HIS A 203 -7.74 13.69 14.28
CA HIS A 203 -8.38 12.39 14.51
C HIS A 203 -7.46 11.43 15.28
N TRP A 204 -6.13 11.58 15.18
CA TRP A 204 -5.19 10.74 15.92
C TRP A 204 -5.23 11.00 17.42
N GLU A 205 -5.52 12.23 17.87
CA GLU A 205 -5.62 12.55 19.30
C GLU A 205 -6.62 11.64 20.05
N ARG A 206 -7.79 11.41 19.44
CA ARG A 206 -8.84 10.54 19.97
C ARG A 206 -8.45 9.05 20.00
N LEU A 207 -7.48 8.65 19.18
CA LEU A 207 -6.95 7.28 19.12
C LEU A 207 -5.77 7.07 20.06
N VAL A 208 -4.95 8.10 20.27
CA VAL A 208 -3.81 8.06 21.20
C VAL A 208 -4.32 8.03 22.65
N HIS A 209 -5.35 8.81 22.98
CA HIS A 209 -5.98 8.77 24.32
C HIS A 209 -6.54 7.37 24.63
N ARG A 210 -7.26 6.76 23.68
CA ARG A 210 -7.79 5.40 23.80
C ARG A 210 -6.74 4.30 23.91
N ARG A 211 -5.50 4.54 23.45
CA ARG A 211 -4.38 3.57 23.57
C ARG A 211 -3.59 3.75 24.87
N GLY A 212 -3.61 4.94 25.47
CA GLY A 212 -3.01 5.19 26.78
C GLY A 212 -3.72 4.41 27.88
N GLU A 213 -5.06 4.40 27.86
CA GLU A 213 -5.89 3.69 28.85
C GLU A 213 -5.65 2.16 28.85
N VAL A 214 -5.45 1.55 27.67
CA VAL A 214 -5.21 0.10 27.56
C VAL A 214 -3.82 -0.31 28.07
N HIS A 215 -2.85 0.61 28.11
CA HIS A 215 -1.49 0.29 28.55
C HIS A 215 -1.30 0.43 30.07
N GLU A 216 -2.10 1.26 30.76
CA GLU A 216 -2.12 1.33 32.22
C GLU A 216 -2.82 0.14 32.87
N GLU A 217 -3.88 -0.41 32.25
CA GLU A 217 -4.60 -1.58 32.78
C GLU A 217 -3.81 -2.89 32.66
N THR A 218 -2.88 -3.01 31.71
CA THR A 218 -2.08 -4.22 31.52
C THR A 218 -0.83 -4.30 32.41
N CYS A 219 -0.45 -3.22 33.08
CA CYS A 219 0.75 -3.17 33.91
C CYS A 219 0.49 -3.36 35.42
N SER A 220 -0.78 -3.42 35.86
CA SER A 220 -1.13 -3.46 37.29
C SER A 220 -1.56 -4.84 37.83
N HIS A 221 -1.62 -5.90 37.02
CA HIS A 221 -1.97 -7.24 37.51
C HIS A 221 -1.12 -8.36 36.90
N ASN A 222 -0.09 -8.78 37.65
CA ASN A 222 0.25 -10.17 37.99
C ASN A 222 1.76 -10.38 38.19
N GLU A 223 2.27 -9.92 39.34
CA GLU A 223 3.37 -10.63 39.99
C GLU A 223 2.78 -11.84 40.71
N ASN A 224 3.01 -13.02 40.12
CA ASN A 224 2.97 -14.38 40.70
C ASN A 224 2.35 -15.34 39.69
N ASP A 225 3.17 -15.96 38.84
CA ASP A 225 3.26 -17.42 38.94
C ASP A 225 4.53 -17.95 38.26
N SER A 226 5.17 -18.89 38.95
CA SER A 226 6.39 -19.56 38.51
C SER A 226 6.04 -20.85 37.78
N ARG A 227 6.81 -21.15 36.73
CA ARG A 227 6.94 -22.45 36.01
C ARG A 227 5.80 -22.78 35.04
N ASP A 228 6.07 -22.66 33.74
CA ASP A 228 6.32 -23.87 32.93
C ASP A 228 6.92 -23.52 31.56
N SER A 229 7.88 -24.33 31.14
CA SER A 229 8.64 -24.22 29.90
C SER A 229 7.96 -25.03 28.79
N LEU A 230 7.72 -24.43 27.62
CA LEU A 230 7.82 -25.01 26.25
C LEU A 230 6.88 -24.32 25.26
N ARG A 231 7.35 -23.23 24.63
CA ARG A 231 6.94 -22.82 23.27
C ARG A 231 7.95 -21.81 22.70
N ARG A 232 9.14 -22.29 22.33
CA ARG A 232 10.05 -21.53 21.45
C ARG A 232 9.46 -21.48 20.03
N ARG A 233 8.48 -20.61 19.81
CA ARG A 233 8.25 -19.99 18.49
C ARG A 233 9.12 -18.74 18.47
N ARG A 234 10.05 -18.67 17.52
CA ARG A 234 10.98 -17.56 17.26
C ARG A 234 10.37 -16.18 17.61
N CYS A 235 10.73 -15.63 18.77
CA CYS A 235 10.54 -14.22 19.08
C CYS A 235 11.65 -13.45 18.33
N LEU A 236 11.32 -12.85 17.20
CA LEU A 236 12.12 -11.80 16.59
C LEU A 236 11.53 -10.45 17.04
N ASN A 237 12.34 -9.73 17.82
CA ASN A 237 12.35 -8.27 18.03
C ASN A 237 11.07 -7.59 18.56
N ASN A 238 10.66 -7.91 19.80
CA ASN A 238 9.62 -7.12 20.50
C ASN A 238 10.09 -5.68 20.81
N SER A 239 11.38 -5.46 21.08
CA SER A 239 11.96 -4.13 21.37
C SER A 239 11.86 -3.17 20.18
N ASP A 240 12.16 -3.66 18.97
CA ASP A 240 12.14 -2.82 17.77
C ASP A 240 10.71 -2.49 17.33
N ALA A 241 9.79 -3.45 17.50
CA ALA A 241 8.37 -3.24 17.21
C ALA A 241 7.77 -2.17 18.15
N LEU A 242 8.08 -2.25 19.45
CA LEU A 242 7.70 -1.24 20.44
C LEU A 242 8.33 0.12 20.13
N TYR A 243 9.63 0.16 19.81
CA TYR A 243 10.32 1.39 19.43
C TYR A 243 9.69 2.07 18.22
N VAL A 244 9.35 1.31 17.17
CA VAL A 244 8.68 1.85 15.98
C VAL A 244 7.28 2.36 16.33
N GLN A 245 6.56 1.67 17.22
CA GLN A 245 5.23 2.09 17.66
C GLN A 245 5.28 3.37 18.51
N ASP A 246 6.26 3.50 19.39
CA ASP A 246 6.50 4.71 20.18
C ASP A 246 6.86 5.88 19.26
N LEU A 247 7.75 5.66 18.29
CA LEU A 247 8.14 6.66 17.31
C LEU A 247 6.94 7.14 16.49
N VAL A 248 6.10 6.22 16.00
CA VAL A 248 4.89 6.56 15.24
C VAL A 248 3.93 7.39 16.08
N THR A 249 3.75 7.01 17.35
CA THR A 249 2.87 7.73 18.27
C THR A 249 3.41 9.14 18.53
N GLU A 250 4.71 9.30 18.67
CA GLU A 250 5.35 10.61 18.86
C GLU A 250 5.25 11.48 17.61
N VAL A 251 5.39 10.90 16.42
CA VAL A 251 5.13 11.59 15.14
C VAL A 251 3.69 12.08 15.07
N GLN A 252 2.71 11.22 15.39
CA GLN A 252 1.29 11.59 15.39
C GLN A 252 0.98 12.70 16.41
N ARG A 253 1.52 12.61 17.63
CA ARG A 253 1.37 13.66 18.66
C ARG A 253 1.99 14.98 18.21
N THR A 254 3.18 14.93 17.62
CA THR A 254 3.88 16.13 17.14
C THR A 254 3.07 16.84 16.07
N LEU A 255 2.60 16.11 15.06
CA LEU A 255 1.74 16.65 14.01
C LEU A 255 0.44 17.24 14.58
N CYS A 256 -0.19 16.54 15.53
CA CYS A 256 -1.41 17.03 16.18
C CYS A 256 -1.18 18.33 16.96
N ARG A 257 -0.12 18.39 17.78
CA ARG A 257 0.25 19.60 18.54
C ARG A 257 0.50 20.78 17.62
N THR A 258 1.31 20.59 16.57
CA THR A 258 1.56 21.66 15.59
C THR A 258 0.30 22.12 14.87
N CYS A 259 -0.69 21.25 14.64
CA CYS A 259 -1.97 21.66 14.07
C CYS A 259 -2.86 22.41 15.06
N LEU A 260 -2.83 22.07 16.35
CA LEU A 260 -3.63 22.72 17.39
C LEU A 260 -3.06 24.10 17.78
N ASP A 261 -1.73 24.20 17.83
CA ASP A 261 -1.02 25.43 18.18
C ASP A 261 -1.03 26.45 17.02
N TYR A 262 -1.37 26.00 15.80
CA TYR A 262 -1.40 26.86 14.62
C TYR A 262 -2.70 27.64 14.52
N THR A 263 -2.60 28.97 14.55
CA THR A 263 -3.74 29.88 14.50
C THR A 263 -4.10 30.37 13.10
N GLY A 264 -3.37 29.95 12.07
CA GLY A 264 -3.60 30.36 10.68
C GLY A 264 -4.71 29.55 9.98
N ASN A 265 -5.20 30.09 8.88
CA ASN A 265 -6.14 29.47 7.97
C ASN A 265 -5.46 28.44 7.05
N THR A 266 -5.80 27.17 7.24
CA THR A 266 -5.29 26.07 6.42
C THR A 266 -5.83 26.06 4.97
N GLU A 267 -6.75 26.97 4.63
CA GLU A 267 -7.26 27.17 3.26
C GLU A 267 -6.36 28.08 2.43
N GLU A 268 -5.49 28.89 3.05
CA GLU A 268 -4.52 29.72 2.33
C GLU A 268 -3.22 28.96 2.09
N GLU A 269 -2.76 28.91 0.82
CA GLU A 269 -1.58 28.14 0.43
C GLU A 269 -0.30 28.57 1.18
N SER A 270 -0.10 29.87 1.37
CA SER A 270 1.09 30.40 2.03
C SER A 270 1.16 30.07 3.53
N GLU A 271 -0.01 30.09 4.19
CA GLU A 271 -0.14 29.71 5.60
C GLU A 271 0.02 28.20 5.77
N LEU A 272 -0.56 27.41 4.87
CA LEU A 272 -0.38 25.96 4.85
C LEU A 272 1.08 25.56 4.63
N GLU A 273 1.81 26.26 3.77
CA GLU A 273 3.25 26.02 3.56
C GLU A 273 4.05 26.32 4.83
N SER A 274 3.77 27.42 5.51
CA SER A 274 4.40 27.77 6.79
C SER A 274 4.14 26.71 7.88
N LEU A 275 2.91 26.20 7.97
CA LEU A 275 2.57 25.09 8.87
C LEU A 275 3.36 23.82 8.52
N ILE A 276 3.48 23.48 7.24
CA ILE A 276 4.20 22.28 6.79
C ILE A 276 5.70 22.38 7.12
N ASP A 277 6.32 23.54 6.93
CA ASP A 277 7.74 23.74 7.27
C ASP A 277 7.97 23.67 8.79
N MET A 278 7.04 24.19 9.58
CA MET A 278 7.04 24.02 11.03
C MET A 278 6.93 22.54 11.43
N GLN A 279 6.03 21.80 10.79
CA GLN A 279 5.86 20.35 11.00
C GLN A 279 7.12 19.56 10.65
N LEU A 280 7.76 19.81 9.51
CA LEU A 280 8.99 19.15 9.11
C LEU A 280 10.15 19.46 10.07
N THR A 281 10.22 20.69 10.57
CA THR A 281 11.20 21.10 11.58
C THR A 281 10.98 20.37 12.91
N ALA A 282 9.73 20.25 13.36
CA ALA A 282 9.38 19.50 14.57
C ALA A 282 9.69 18.00 14.43
N LEU A 283 9.32 17.40 13.29
CA LEU A 283 9.59 15.99 12.99
C LEU A 283 11.08 15.66 12.94
N ARG A 284 11.94 16.60 12.51
CA ARG A 284 13.40 16.41 12.53
C ARG A 284 13.90 16.08 13.94
N LYS A 285 13.35 16.73 14.97
CA LYS A 285 13.68 16.49 16.39
C LYS A 285 13.22 15.10 16.82
N VAL A 286 11.99 14.71 16.47
CA VAL A 286 11.43 13.39 16.77
C VAL A 286 12.27 12.27 16.17
N PHE A 287 12.72 12.44 14.93
CA PHE A 287 13.55 11.46 14.24
C PHE A 287 15.03 11.45 14.66
N ARG A 288 15.42 12.33 15.60
CA ARG A 288 16.80 12.49 16.09
C ARG A 288 17.82 12.67 14.95
N ILE A 289 17.45 13.45 13.93
CA ILE A 289 18.33 13.70 12.78
C ILE A 289 19.26 14.88 13.11
N PRO A 290 20.59 14.69 13.06
CA PRO A 290 21.54 15.75 13.39
C PRO A 290 21.40 16.96 12.44
N HIS A 291 21.60 18.16 13.00
CA HIS A 291 21.61 19.39 12.23
C HIS A 291 23.01 19.57 11.60
N LYS A 292 23.10 19.50 10.27
CA LYS A 292 24.30 19.90 9.56
C LYS A 292 24.15 21.38 9.18
N PRO A 293 25.15 22.23 9.43
CA PRO A 293 25.04 23.69 9.24
C PRO A 293 24.81 24.15 7.79
N PHE A 294 24.91 23.25 6.80
CA PHE A 294 24.66 23.52 5.38
C PHE A 294 23.47 22.74 4.80
N ASP A 295 22.69 22.07 5.66
CA ASP A 295 21.56 21.24 5.24
C ASP A 295 20.25 21.96 5.57
N GLU A 296 19.93 22.97 4.75
CA GLU A 296 18.64 23.67 4.74
C GLU A 296 17.50 22.78 4.27
N THR A 297 17.81 21.61 3.69
CA THR A 297 16.79 20.73 3.12
C THR A 297 16.18 19.79 4.17
N HIS A 298 14.88 19.56 4.08
CA HIS A 298 14.18 18.62 4.97
C HIS A 298 14.32 17.16 4.52
N GLY A 299 15.16 16.87 3.51
CA GLY A 299 15.29 15.58 2.84
C GLY A 299 15.32 14.35 3.77
N PRO A 300 16.24 14.27 4.76
CA PRO A 300 16.31 13.11 5.65
C PRO A 300 15.03 12.89 6.50
N THR A 301 14.39 13.98 6.93
CA THR A 301 13.10 13.93 7.65
C THR A 301 12.00 13.45 6.72
N SER A 302 11.92 14.03 5.53
CA SER A 302 10.96 13.68 4.48
C SER A 302 11.03 12.20 4.13
N LYS A 303 12.24 11.66 3.95
CA LYS A 303 12.45 10.24 3.67
C LYS A 303 11.92 9.30 4.76
N LYS A 304 12.17 9.63 6.03
CA LYS A 304 11.65 8.84 7.17
C LYS A 304 10.13 8.92 7.24
N LEU A 305 9.55 10.10 7.05
CA LEU A 305 8.10 10.29 7.02
C LEU A 305 7.44 9.46 5.90
N LEU A 306 7.97 9.54 4.67
CA LEU A 306 7.48 8.76 3.53
C LEU A 306 7.60 7.25 3.76
N THR A 307 8.65 6.80 4.45
CA THR A 307 8.82 5.39 4.81
C THR A 307 7.75 4.92 5.80
N LEU A 308 7.44 5.72 6.83
CA LEU A 308 6.37 5.44 7.78
C LEU A 308 4.99 5.43 7.10
N PHE A 309 4.75 6.36 6.18
CA PHE A 309 3.53 6.40 5.39
C PHE A 309 3.37 5.15 4.50
N ARG A 310 4.39 4.83 3.69
CA ARG A 310 4.33 3.72 2.73
C ARG A 310 4.27 2.34 3.40
N SER A 311 4.75 2.22 4.62
CA SER A 311 4.62 1.01 5.44
C SER A 311 3.28 0.91 6.18
N GLY A 312 2.40 1.92 6.05
CA GLY A 312 1.08 1.92 6.67
C GLY A 312 1.07 2.24 8.15
N LYS A 313 2.22 2.62 8.72
CA LYS A 313 2.35 2.80 10.17
C LYS A 313 1.63 4.04 10.68
N LEU A 314 1.45 5.06 9.83
CA LEU A 314 0.72 6.28 10.17
C LEU A 314 -0.81 6.09 10.22
N GLY A 315 -1.33 4.95 9.75
CA GLY A 315 -2.76 4.65 9.71
C GLY A 315 -3.27 4.32 8.31
N PRO A 316 -4.57 4.06 8.17
CA PRO A 316 -5.18 3.75 6.88
C PRO A 316 -5.39 5.00 6.02
N PHE A 317 -5.03 4.92 4.74
CA PHE A 317 -5.13 6.03 3.78
C PHE A 317 -5.59 5.55 2.41
N ILE A 318 -6.49 6.32 1.80
CA ILE A 318 -6.82 6.27 0.37
C ILE A 318 -6.64 7.69 -0.15
N LEU A 319 -5.88 7.86 -1.23
CA LEU A 319 -5.51 9.17 -1.76
C LEU A 319 -6.50 9.69 -2.78
N ASP A 320 -7.10 8.80 -3.59
CA ASP A 320 -8.15 9.19 -4.53
C ASP A 320 -9.48 9.39 -3.79
N ASP A 321 -10.10 10.53 -4.05
CA ASP A 321 -11.49 10.75 -3.69
C ASP A 321 -12.40 10.00 -4.67
N LEU A 322 -13.56 9.57 -4.19
CA LEU A 322 -14.55 8.94 -5.06
C LEU A 322 -15.04 10.00 -6.05
N PRO A 323 -15.17 9.66 -7.34
CA PRO A 323 -15.85 10.55 -8.27
C PRO A 323 -17.27 10.77 -7.75
N ASP A 324 -17.70 12.03 -7.67
CA ASP A 324 -19.07 12.35 -7.25
C ASP A 324 -20.05 11.56 -8.13
N GLU A 325 -21.07 10.96 -7.50
CA GLU A 325 -22.18 10.32 -8.20
C GLU A 325 -22.88 11.40 -9.04
N GLN A 326 -22.53 11.49 -10.33
CA GLN A 326 -23.33 12.17 -11.35
C GLN A 326 -24.53 11.29 -11.73
#